data_AF-A0A084VBH2-F1
#
_entry.id   AF-A0A084VBH2-F1
#
_cell.length_a   1.000
_cell.length_b   1.000
_cell.length_c   1.000
_cell.angle_alpha   90.00
_cell.angle_beta   90.00
_cell.angle_gamma   90.00
#
_symmetry.space_group_name_H-M   'P 1'
#
loop_
_entity.id
_entity.type
_entity.pdbx_description
1 polymer ?
#
loop_
_entity_poly.entity_id
_entity_poly.type
_entity_poly.pdbx_seq_one_letter_code
_entity_poly.pdbx_strand_id
1 'polypeptide(L)'
;MEEATALANGTSLSNVPKAREDWMLELPDIRKIPDMGLGARQFRTREKPEIGDRSVWTDTPADRERKKSTGAVRSSKGSDPAEERERERERKLIEKRDKEQEKMAKQHKKKQKRDKTLLEIHQDKLKKEKKDSTDGTRRPFNRDLDLQANRFDEAQKKAVMKKAQLLDTRFSSGSSKYL
;
A
#
# COMPACT_ATOMS: atom_id res chain seq x y z
N MET A 1 -74.32 -6.20 48.78
CA MET A 1 -74.61 -4.80 48.43
C MET A 1 -73.52 -4.00 49.11
N GLU A 2 -72.36 -3.89 48.46
CA GLU A 2 -71.99 -2.72 47.62
C GLU A 2 -71.68 -1.51 48.54
N GLU A 3 -70.54 -0.84 48.52
CA GLU A 3 -69.65 -0.48 47.41
C GLU A 3 -68.18 -0.37 47.87
N ALA A 4 -67.25 -0.76 47.01
CA ALA A 4 -65.82 -0.55 47.18
C ALA A 4 -65.40 0.77 46.51
N THR A 5 -64.83 1.70 47.27
CA THR A 5 -64.26 2.95 46.75
C THR A 5 -62.87 2.70 46.17
N ALA A 6 -62.83 2.43 44.86
CA ALA A 6 -61.59 2.42 44.09
C ALA A 6 -61.12 3.86 43.82
N LEU A 7 -60.08 4.30 44.52
CA LEU A 7 -59.32 5.49 44.14
C LEU A 7 -58.35 5.13 43.01
N ALA A 8 -58.75 5.50 41.80
CA ALA A 8 -57.92 5.53 40.63
C ALA A 8 -56.85 6.63 40.76
N ASN A 9 -55.58 6.27 40.62
CA ASN A 9 -54.52 7.21 40.25
C ASN A 9 -53.87 6.68 38.97
N GLY A 10 -54.55 6.94 37.84
CA GLY A 10 -53.94 6.99 36.52
C GLY A 10 -53.66 8.43 36.17
N THR A 11 -52.39 8.80 36.00
CA THR A 11 -51.84 9.92 35.20
C THR A 11 -50.33 9.90 35.48
N SER A 12 -49.42 9.82 34.52
CA SER A 12 -49.39 10.45 33.21
C SER A 12 -48.75 9.54 32.15
N LEU A 13 -49.44 9.41 31.02
CA LEU A 13 -48.84 9.08 29.74
C LEU A 13 -47.85 10.21 29.40
N SER A 14 -46.55 9.97 29.61
CA SER A 14 -45.54 10.72 28.87
C SER A 14 -45.66 10.32 27.41
N ASN A 15 -46.50 11.06 26.67
CA ASN A 15 -46.58 11.00 25.21
C ASN A 15 -45.35 11.67 24.59
N VAL A 16 -44.16 11.22 25.00
CA VAL A 16 -42.95 11.33 24.22
C VAL A 16 -42.88 10.00 23.49
N PRO A 17 -42.77 9.96 22.14
CA PRO A 17 -42.54 8.69 21.46
C PRO A 17 -41.36 8.04 22.16
N LYS A 18 -41.54 6.84 22.70
CA LYS A 18 -40.50 6.11 23.44
C LYS A 18 -39.29 6.01 22.51
N ALA A 19 -38.35 6.94 22.68
CA ALA A 19 -37.16 6.98 21.87
C ALA A 19 -36.45 5.66 22.13
N ARG A 20 -36.02 5.00 21.05
CA ARG A 20 -35.36 3.70 21.19
C ARG A 20 -34.07 3.94 21.96
N GLU A 21 -33.86 3.15 23.00
CA GLU A 21 -32.67 3.19 23.84
C GLU A 21 -31.43 2.92 22.99
N ASP A 22 -30.29 3.52 23.37
CA ASP A 22 -29.07 3.55 22.53
C ASP A 22 -28.58 2.15 22.15
N TRP A 23 -28.70 1.16 23.04
CA TRP A 23 -28.34 -0.24 22.77
C TRP A 23 -29.27 -0.94 21.75
N MET A 24 -30.43 -0.34 21.42
CA MET A 24 -31.32 -0.79 20.36
C MET A 24 -31.06 -0.07 19.02
N LEU A 25 -30.32 1.03 19.02
CA LEU A 25 -29.98 1.82 17.82
C LEU A 25 -28.52 1.64 17.39
N GLU A 26 -27.64 1.39 18.35
CA GLU A 26 -26.21 1.24 18.16
C GLU A 26 -25.80 -0.20 18.39
N LEU A 27 -24.99 -0.75 17.50
CA LEU A 27 -24.40 -2.06 17.71
C LEU A 27 -23.45 -1.98 18.92
N PRO A 28 -23.43 -3.00 19.80
CA PRO A 28 -22.42 -3.08 20.84
C PRO A 28 -21.02 -2.88 20.27
N ASP A 29 -20.20 -2.14 21.02
CA ASP A 29 -18.80 -1.95 20.69
C ASP A 29 -18.14 -3.30 20.43
N ILE A 30 -17.45 -3.41 19.31
CA ILE A 30 -16.71 -4.62 18.97
C ILE A 30 -15.52 -4.68 19.93
N ARG A 31 -15.75 -5.22 21.12
CA ARG A 31 -14.70 -5.86 21.91
C ARG A 31 -14.15 -6.92 21.00
N LYS A 32 -12.98 -6.65 20.44
CA LYS A 32 -12.39 -7.50 19.43
C LYS A 32 -12.22 -8.86 20.11
N ILE A 33 -12.55 -9.93 19.40
CA ILE A 33 -12.36 -11.33 19.84
C ILE A 33 -10.98 -11.59 20.53
N PRO A 34 -9.85 -10.89 20.21
CA PRO A 34 -8.60 -11.03 20.96
C PRO A 34 -8.65 -10.58 22.42
N ASP A 35 -9.50 -9.62 22.79
CA ASP A 35 -9.61 -9.09 24.15
C ASP A 35 -10.48 -9.97 25.06
N MET A 36 -11.19 -10.95 24.49
CA MET A 36 -11.87 -12.00 25.24
C MET A 36 -10.90 -13.09 25.75
N GLY A 37 -9.58 -12.92 25.56
CA GLY A 37 -8.56 -13.78 26.17
C GLY A 37 -8.48 -15.21 25.62
N LEU A 38 -9.20 -15.50 24.54
CA LEU A 38 -9.37 -16.85 23.98
C LEU A 38 -8.41 -17.18 22.80
N GLY A 39 -7.37 -16.38 22.57
CA GLY A 39 -6.45 -16.55 21.43
C GLY A 39 -4.97 -16.41 21.80
N ALA A 40 -4.09 -16.96 20.95
CA ALA A 40 -2.64 -16.90 21.13
C ALA A 40 -2.14 -15.45 21.22
N ARG A 41 -1.40 -15.14 22.29
CA ARG A 41 -0.80 -13.84 22.58
C ARG A 41 0.47 -13.66 21.74
N GLN A 42 0.32 -13.39 20.46
CA GLN A 42 1.43 -13.07 19.57
C GLN A 42 1.24 -11.66 19.00
N PHE A 43 2.36 -10.96 18.78
CA PHE A 43 2.33 -9.65 18.13
C PHE A 43 1.78 -9.76 16.71
N ARG A 44 0.94 -8.81 16.32
CA ARG A 44 0.34 -8.78 14.99
C ARG A 44 1.42 -8.46 13.95
N THR A 45 1.52 -9.30 12.92
CA THR A 45 2.46 -9.13 11.80
C THR A 45 1.91 -8.28 10.64
N ARG A 46 0.62 -7.96 10.68
CA ARG A 46 -0.08 -7.11 9.70
C ARG A 46 -0.78 -5.96 10.41
N GLU A 47 -0.90 -4.84 9.73
CA GLU A 47 -1.63 -3.66 10.20
C GLU A 47 -3.09 -4.02 10.53
N LYS A 48 -3.64 -3.37 11.55
CA LYS A 48 -5.00 -3.60 12.01
C LYS A 48 -5.95 -3.22 10.85
N PRO A 49 -6.80 -4.14 10.35
CA PRO A 49 -7.83 -3.73 9.40
C PRO A 49 -8.72 -2.70 10.09
N GLU A 50 -8.80 -1.52 9.48
CA GLU A 50 -9.79 -0.50 9.76
C GLU A 50 -11.15 -1.18 9.63
N ILE A 51 -11.85 -1.33 10.75
CA ILE A 51 -13.21 -1.83 10.72
C ILE A 51 -14.02 -0.73 10.04
N GLY A 52 -14.42 -0.99 8.79
CA GLY A 52 -15.18 -0.04 7.98
C GLY A 52 -16.49 0.38 8.63
N ASP A 53 -17.10 1.42 8.06
CA ASP A 53 -18.32 2.05 8.55
C ASP A 53 -19.46 1.02 8.75
N ARG A 54 -19.89 0.86 10.00
CA ARG A 54 -20.94 -0.08 10.42
C ARG A 54 -22.30 0.58 10.53
N SER A 55 -22.38 1.90 10.28
CA SER A 55 -23.61 2.67 10.35
C SER A 55 -24.56 2.38 9.18
N VAL A 56 -24.11 1.60 8.18
CA VAL A 56 -24.91 1.23 6.99
C VAL A 56 -26.18 0.45 7.36
N TRP A 57 -26.15 -0.36 8.43
CA TRP A 57 -27.29 -1.20 8.83
C TRP A 57 -28.22 -0.53 9.87
N THR A 58 -27.74 0.48 10.61
CA THR A 58 -28.52 1.18 11.64
C THR A 58 -29.11 2.50 11.15
N ASP A 59 -28.78 2.94 9.93
CA ASP A 59 -29.26 4.19 9.36
C ASP A 59 -30.75 4.12 9.00
N THR A 60 -31.55 5.03 9.54
CA THR A 60 -32.90 5.24 9.03
C THR A 60 -32.85 5.99 7.69
N PRO A 61 -33.88 5.91 6.83
CA PRO A 61 -33.91 6.67 5.58
C PRO A 61 -33.70 8.19 5.78
N ALA A 62 -34.23 8.75 6.87
CA ALA A 62 -34.03 10.15 7.24
C ALA A 62 -32.59 10.44 7.70
N ASP A 63 -31.95 9.53 8.43
CA ASP A 63 -30.54 9.66 8.81
C ASP A 63 -29.62 9.58 7.59
N ARG A 64 -29.96 8.73 6.61
CA ARG A 64 -29.22 8.60 5.36
C ARG A 64 -29.28 9.87 4.52
N GLU A 65 -30.43 10.53 4.47
CA GLU A 65 -30.57 11.84 3.80
C GLU A 65 -29.79 12.93 4.51
N ARG A 66 -29.81 12.95 5.85
CA ARG A 66 -29.02 13.89 6.66
C ARG A 66 -27.53 13.66 6.51
N LYS A 67 -27.05 12.42 6.49
CA LYS A 67 -25.64 12.06 6.28
C LYS A 67 -25.16 12.37 4.86
N LYS A 68 -26.05 12.25 3.86
CA LYS A 68 -25.77 12.67 2.47
C LYS A 68 -25.62 14.19 2.38
N SER A 69 -26.43 14.97 3.10
CA SER A 69 -26.34 16.44 3.09
C SER A 69 -25.19 16.99 3.93
N THR A 70 -24.84 16.34 5.04
CA THR A 70 -23.71 16.72 5.90
C THR A 70 -22.34 16.21 5.42
N GLY A 71 -22.31 15.38 4.36
CA GLY A 71 -21.07 14.96 3.71
C GLY A 71 -20.25 13.91 4.47
N ALA A 72 -20.77 13.33 5.56
CA ALA A 72 -20.06 12.34 6.38
C ALA A 72 -19.66 11.05 5.62
N VAL A 73 -20.29 10.78 4.47
CA VAL A 73 -19.96 9.64 3.59
C VAL A 73 -18.82 9.96 2.60
N ARG A 74 -18.26 11.17 2.60
CA ARG A 74 -17.02 11.49 1.86
C ARG A 74 -15.77 11.01 2.61
N SER A 75 -15.84 9.79 3.13
CA SER A 75 -14.66 9.05 3.53
C SER A 75 -13.95 8.54 2.27
N SER A 76 -12.71 9.00 2.10
CA SER A 76 -11.74 8.66 1.07
C SER A 76 -11.87 9.39 -0.28
N LYS A 77 -10.92 10.31 -0.51
CA LYS A 77 -10.52 10.87 -1.83
C LYS A 77 -11.28 12.07 -2.39
N GLY A 78 -11.65 13.04 -1.56
CA GLY A 78 -11.74 14.43 -2.02
C GLY A 78 -10.61 15.21 -1.40
N SER A 79 -9.45 15.33 -2.06
CA SER A 79 -8.49 16.34 -1.59
C SER A 79 -9.08 17.71 -1.85
N ASP A 80 -8.94 18.61 -0.88
CA ASP A 80 -9.31 20.00 -1.05
C ASP A 80 -8.62 20.55 -2.32
N PRO A 81 -9.32 21.21 -3.26
CA PRO A 81 -8.70 21.76 -4.47
C PRO A 81 -7.51 22.70 -4.18
N ALA A 82 -7.44 23.27 -2.97
CA ALA A 82 -6.26 24.00 -2.51
C ALA A 82 -5.03 23.08 -2.28
N GLU A 83 -5.21 21.94 -1.62
CA GLU A 83 -4.14 20.97 -1.34
C GLU A 83 -3.64 20.22 -2.59
N GLU A 84 -4.50 20.04 -3.59
CA GLU A 84 -4.10 19.51 -4.89
C GLU A 84 -3.18 20.50 -5.63
N ARG A 85 -3.54 21.79 -5.60
CA ARG A 85 -2.73 22.86 -6.21
C ARG A 85 -1.35 22.98 -5.57
N GLU A 86 -1.25 22.87 -4.24
CA GLU A 86 0.05 22.88 -3.55
C GLU A 86 0.89 21.65 -3.90
N ARG A 87 0.31 20.44 -3.89
CA ARG A 87 1.03 19.23 -4.30
C ARG A 87 1.51 19.27 -5.75
N GLU A 88 0.75 19.89 -6.66
CA GLU A 88 1.22 20.12 -8.03
C GLU A 88 2.40 21.10 -8.09
N ARG A 89 2.39 22.16 -7.28
CA ARG A 89 3.51 23.13 -7.20
C ARG A 89 4.77 22.45 -6.69
N GLU A 90 4.65 21.65 -5.63
CA GLU A 90 5.74 20.85 -5.07
C GLU A 90 6.32 19.88 -6.11
N ARG A 91 5.45 19.14 -6.82
CA ARG A 91 5.87 18.24 -7.91
C ARG A 91 6.64 18.99 -9.00
N LYS A 92 6.15 20.16 -9.43
CA LYS A 92 6.82 20.99 -10.44
C LYS A 92 8.18 21.51 -9.95
N LEU A 93 8.31 21.85 -8.67
CA LEU A 93 9.59 22.27 -8.07
C LEU A 93 10.59 21.12 -8.03
N ILE A 94 10.15 19.93 -7.63
CA ILE A 94 10.97 18.72 -7.63
C ILE A 94 11.41 18.37 -9.06
N GLU A 95 10.50 18.43 -10.02
CA GLU A 95 10.82 18.13 -11.42
C GLU A 95 11.86 19.11 -11.99
N LYS A 96 11.78 20.40 -11.65
CA LYS A 96 12.80 21.39 -12.03
C LYS A 96 14.16 21.06 -11.43
N ARG A 97 14.20 20.75 -10.12
CA ARG A 97 15.43 20.33 -9.42
C ARG A 97 16.04 19.09 -10.08
N ASP A 98 15.22 18.06 -10.31
CA ASP A 98 15.67 16.81 -10.92
C ASP A 98 16.22 17.04 -12.34
N LYS A 99 15.59 17.91 -13.13
CA LYS A 99 16.07 18.31 -14.47
C LYS A 99 17.43 19.02 -14.39
N GLU A 100 17.64 19.90 -13.43
CA GLU A 100 18.91 20.60 -13.23
C GLU A 100 20.03 19.64 -12.83
N GLN A 101 19.75 18.78 -11.85
CA GLN A 101 20.70 17.76 -11.40
C GLN A 101 21.05 16.76 -12.53
N GLU A 102 20.06 16.36 -13.33
CA GLU A 102 20.30 15.49 -14.48
C GLU A 102 21.16 16.19 -15.56
N LYS A 103 20.93 17.49 -15.82
CA LYS A 103 21.80 18.27 -16.72
C LYS A 103 23.22 18.29 -16.20
N MET A 104 23.44 18.56 -14.91
CA MET A 104 24.78 18.54 -14.30
C MET A 104 25.44 17.17 -14.46
N ALA A 105 24.74 16.09 -14.14
CA ALA A 105 25.23 14.73 -14.32
C ALA A 105 25.60 14.43 -15.79
N LYS A 106 24.77 14.85 -16.75
CA LYS A 106 25.05 14.72 -18.20
C LYS A 106 26.26 15.54 -18.64
N GLN A 107 26.41 16.78 -18.13
CA GLN A 107 27.58 17.61 -18.43
C GLN A 107 28.86 16.94 -17.93
N HIS A 108 28.86 16.43 -16.70
CA HIS A 108 30.04 15.73 -16.17
C HIS A 108 30.35 14.43 -16.93
N LYS A 109 29.34 13.68 -17.39
CA LYS A 109 29.54 12.49 -18.23
C LYS A 109 30.04 12.79 -19.64
N LYS A 110 29.65 13.94 -20.23
CA LYS A 110 30.04 14.34 -21.59
C LYS A 110 31.39 15.06 -21.62
N LYS A 111 31.64 15.95 -20.66
CA LYS A 111 32.84 16.80 -20.59
C LYS A 111 34.04 16.05 -20.03
N GLN A 112 33.84 15.19 -19.03
CA GLN A 112 34.86 14.20 -18.72
C GLN A 112 34.61 12.98 -19.61
N LYS A 113 35.46 12.81 -20.63
CA LYS A 113 35.75 11.48 -21.17
C LYS A 113 36.41 10.69 -20.05
N ARG A 114 35.61 10.23 -19.08
CA ARG A 114 36.12 9.38 -18.01
C ARG A 114 36.62 8.12 -18.69
N ASP A 115 37.81 7.70 -18.29
CA ASP A 115 38.25 6.36 -18.61
C ASP A 115 37.18 5.38 -18.15
N LYS A 116 37.05 4.28 -18.91
CA LYS A 116 36.07 3.24 -18.64
C LYS A 116 36.10 2.90 -17.15
N THR A 117 34.93 2.74 -16.54
CA THR A 117 34.86 2.33 -15.14
C THR A 117 35.55 0.97 -14.96
N LEU A 118 36.12 0.71 -13.79
CA LEU A 118 36.79 -0.58 -13.53
C LEU A 118 35.88 -1.79 -13.83
N LEU A 119 34.58 -1.64 -13.57
CA LEU A 119 33.56 -2.63 -13.92
C LEU A 119 33.39 -2.80 -15.44
N GLU A 120 33.30 -1.72 -16.20
CA GLU A 120 33.24 -1.79 -17.67
C GLU A 120 34.52 -2.41 -18.25
N ILE A 121 35.69 -2.08 -17.70
CA ILE A 121 36.96 -2.70 -18.08
C ILE A 121 36.91 -4.21 -17.83
N HIS A 122 36.43 -4.65 -16.66
CA HIS A 122 36.32 -6.06 -16.33
C HIS A 122 35.30 -6.79 -17.22
N GLN A 123 34.15 -6.15 -17.50
CA GLN A 123 33.14 -6.70 -18.41
C GLN A 123 33.66 -6.83 -19.84
N ASP A 124 34.40 -5.84 -20.34
CA ASP A 124 35.02 -5.86 -21.66
C ASP A 124 36.09 -6.95 -21.75
N LYS A 125 36.92 -7.12 -20.70
CA LYS A 125 37.90 -8.21 -20.61
C LYS A 125 37.22 -9.59 -20.67
N LEU A 126 36.19 -9.81 -19.86
CA LEU A 126 35.42 -11.07 -19.88
C LEU A 126 34.76 -11.34 -21.23
N LYS A 127 34.26 -10.31 -21.92
CA LYS A 127 33.70 -10.46 -23.28
C LYS A 127 34.77 -10.81 -24.29
N LYS A 128 35.94 -10.18 -24.20
CA LYS A 128 37.08 -10.46 -25.08
C LYS A 128 37.61 -11.88 -24.87
N GLU A 129 37.85 -12.29 -23.63
CA GLU A 129 38.26 -13.66 -23.29
C GLU A 129 37.26 -14.72 -23.76
N LYS A 130 35.95 -14.45 -23.62
CA LYS A 130 34.90 -15.33 -24.16
C LYS A 130 34.97 -15.44 -25.68
N LYS A 131 35.19 -14.32 -26.38
CA LYS A 131 35.29 -14.30 -27.84
C LYS A 131 36.54 -15.04 -28.32
N ASP A 132 37.68 -14.78 -27.71
CA ASP A 132 38.97 -15.43 -28.03
C ASP A 132 38.90 -16.95 -27.72
N SER A 133 38.11 -17.35 -26.71
CA SER A 133 37.85 -18.77 -26.41
C SER A 133 36.86 -19.46 -27.39
N THR A 134 36.20 -18.72 -28.27
CA THR A 134 35.28 -19.28 -29.28
C THR A 134 35.94 -19.55 -30.63
N ASP A 135 37.20 -19.14 -30.79
CA ASP A 135 37.97 -19.33 -32.02
C ASP A 135 38.37 -20.80 -32.19
N GLY A 136 37.48 -21.58 -32.82
CA GLY A 136 37.72 -22.81 -33.61
C GLY A 136 38.41 -24.02 -32.97
N THR A 137 39.01 -23.90 -31.79
CA THR A 137 39.76 -24.95 -31.12
C THR A 137 38.89 -25.73 -30.16
N ARG A 138 39.19 -27.03 -29.98
CA ARG A 138 38.41 -27.92 -29.12
C ARG A 138 38.57 -27.50 -27.66
N ARG A 139 37.52 -26.88 -27.09
CA ARG A 139 37.50 -26.43 -25.69
C ARG A 139 37.71 -27.62 -24.74
N PRO A 140 38.55 -27.49 -23.69
CA PRO A 140 38.67 -28.55 -22.69
C PRO A 140 37.35 -28.81 -21.95
N PHE A 141 37.18 -30.05 -21.47
CA PHE A 141 35.99 -30.48 -20.73
C PHE A 141 35.81 -29.61 -19.48
N ASN A 142 34.66 -28.97 -19.37
CA ASN A 142 34.30 -28.17 -18.21
C ASN A 142 33.08 -28.79 -17.56
N ARG A 143 33.24 -29.28 -16.31
CA ARG A 143 32.19 -29.95 -15.55
C ARG A 143 30.89 -29.14 -15.49
N ASP A 144 30.95 -27.83 -15.32
CA ASP A 144 29.74 -27.01 -15.16
C ASP A 144 29.01 -26.75 -16.50
N LEU A 145 29.75 -26.74 -17.61
CA LEU A 145 29.19 -26.54 -18.95
C LEU A 145 28.75 -27.85 -19.61
N ASP A 146 29.53 -28.91 -19.41
CA ASP A 146 29.42 -30.17 -20.16
C ASP A 146 28.73 -31.27 -19.34
N LEU A 147 28.92 -31.32 -18.00
CA LEU A 147 28.25 -32.30 -17.13
C LEU A 147 26.85 -31.84 -16.69
N GLN A 148 26.53 -30.55 -16.84
CA GLN A 148 25.25 -29.93 -16.48
C GLN A 148 24.74 -30.23 -15.04
N ALA A 149 25.59 -30.75 -14.16
CA ALA A 149 25.20 -31.44 -12.93
C ALA A 149 24.60 -30.57 -11.82
N ASN A 150 24.45 -29.26 -12.05
CA ASN A 150 23.81 -28.28 -11.15
C ASN A 150 23.08 -27.17 -11.94
N ARG A 151 22.61 -27.47 -13.15
CA ARG A 151 21.83 -26.48 -13.92
C ARG A 151 20.45 -26.34 -13.27
N PHE A 152 20.25 -25.23 -12.55
CA PHE A 152 18.89 -24.70 -12.39
C PHE A 152 18.27 -24.60 -13.78
N ASP A 153 17.07 -25.17 -13.93
CA ASP A 153 16.27 -25.08 -15.14
C ASP A 153 16.24 -23.62 -15.61
N GLU A 154 16.41 -23.40 -16.92
CA GLU A 154 16.35 -22.05 -17.49
C GLU A 154 15.03 -21.36 -17.14
N ALA A 155 13.95 -22.12 -16.99
CA ALA A 155 12.68 -21.61 -16.51
C ALA A 155 12.77 -21.10 -15.06
N GLN A 156 13.44 -21.83 -14.16
CA GLN A 156 13.65 -21.41 -12.78
C GLN A 156 14.54 -20.16 -12.70
N LYS A 157 15.63 -20.09 -13.49
CA LYS A 157 16.47 -18.88 -13.58
C LYS A 157 15.68 -17.66 -14.07
N LYS A 158 14.90 -17.83 -15.15
CA LYS A 158 14.03 -16.77 -15.68
C LYS A 158 12.97 -16.37 -14.67
N ALA A 159 12.40 -17.31 -13.91
CA ALA A 159 11.43 -17.02 -12.86
C ALA A 159 12.05 -16.20 -11.71
N VAL A 160 13.27 -16.54 -11.26
CA VAL A 160 14.01 -15.75 -10.26
C VAL A 160 14.31 -14.35 -10.78
N MET A 161 14.78 -14.23 -12.03
CA MET A 161 15.04 -12.92 -12.65
C MET A 161 13.76 -12.07 -12.78
N LYS A 162 12.64 -12.66 -13.21
CA LYS A 162 11.34 -11.97 -13.27
C LYS A 162 10.86 -11.51 -11.89
N LYS A 163 11.04 -12.33 -10.85
CA LYS A 163 10.72 -11.95 -9.46
C LYS A 163 11.58 -10.77 -8.99
N ALA A 164 12.84 -10.71 -9.39
CA ALA A 164 13.75 -9.61 -9.06
C ALA A 164 13.43 -8.32 -9.83
N GLN A 165 13.01 -8.41 -11.10
CA GLN A 165 12.62 -7.24 -11.91
C GLN A 165 11.46 -6.44 -11.30
N LEU A 166 10.56 -7.10 -10.58
CA LEU A 166 9.40 -6.45 -9.97
C LEU A 166 9.74 -5.70 -8.67
N LEU A 167 10.97 -5.76 -8.17
CA LEU A 167 11.36 -5.07 -6.93
C LEU A 167 11.16 -3.55 -7.04
N ASP A 168 11.36 -2.96 -8.22
CA ASP A 168 11.15 -1.52 -8.49
C ASP A 168 9.67 -1.10 -8.36
N THR A 169 8.73 -2.04 -8.50
CA THR A 169 7.28 -1.79 -8.39
C THR A 169 6.70 -2.09 -7.02
N ARG A 170 7.43 -2.86 -6.18
CA ARG A 170 6.98 -3.23 -4.84
C ARG A 170 7.08 -2.08 -3.83
N PHE A 171 7.95 -1.13 -4.13
CA PHE A 171 8.12 0.08 -3.33
C PHE A 171 7.61 1.27 -4.14
N SER A 172 6.89 2.19 -3.50
CA SER A 172 6.58 3.46 -4.15
C SER A 172 7.89 4.18 -4.44
N SER A 173 8.08 4.67 -5.66
CA SER A 173 9.16 5.60 -5.94
C SER A 173 9.04 6.81 -5.01
N GLY A 174 10.15 7.25 -4.42
CA GLY A 174 10.19 8.46 -3.60
C GLY A 174 9.70 9.69 -4.38
N SER A 175 9.38 10.78 -3.66
CA SER A 175 8.85 12.00 -4.27
C SER A 175 9.86 12.71 -5.18
N SER A 176 11.17 12.53 -4.97
CA SER A 176 12.25 13.07 -5.80
C SER A 176 13.21 11.99 -6.27
N LYS A 177 13.77 12.16 -7.47
CA LYS A 177 14.78 11.25 -8.02
C LYS A 177 16.18 11.55 -7.48
N TYR A 178 16.44 12.81 -7.18
CA TYR A 178 17.70 13.24 -6.59
C TYR A 178 17.47 13.83 -5.18
N LEU A 179 18.50 13.76 -4.34
CA LEU A 179 18.50 14.29 -2.97
C LEU A 179 18.72 15.82 -2.97
#